data_AF-A0A172UHE2-F1
#
_entry.id   AF-A0A172UHE2-F1
#
_cell.length_a   1.000
_cell.length_b   1.000
_cell.length_c   1.000
_cell.angle_alpha   90.00
_cell.angle_beta   90.00
_cell.angle_gamma   90.00
#
_symmetry.space_group_name_H-M   'P 1'
#
loop_
_entity.id
_entity.type
_entity.pdbx_description
1 polymer ?
#
loop_
_entity_poly.entity_id
_entity_poly.type
_entity_poly.pdbx_seq_one_letter_code
_entity_poly.pdbx_strand_id
1 'polypeptide(L)'
;MAQMNTDAAVLAKEAANFESISGELKTVISQVEATGGALSAQMVGQAGTAAQAALLRFHEAAARQVQELNDISSNIQTSGMQYTTADDDQAANLSSAMNI
;
A
#
# COMPACT_ATOMS: atom_id res chain seq x y z
N MET A 1 -4.97 -3.59 -29.18
CA MET A 1 -5.88 -2.75 -28.37
C MET A 1 -6.59 -3.53 -27.26
N ALA A 2 -7.24 -4.68 -27.50
CA ALA A 2 -7.96 -5.41 -26.44
C ALA A 2 -7.08 -5.95 -25.29
N GLN A 3 -5.85 -6.38 -25.57
CA GLN A 3 -4.95 -6.95 -24.55
C GLN A 3 -4.45 -5.90 -23.53
N MET A 4 -3.95 -4.75 -24.00
CA MET A 4 -3.48 -3.66 -23.12
C MET A 4 -4.59 -3.05 -22.25
N ASN A 5 -5.77 -2.83 -22.82
CA ASN A 5 -6.94 -2.35 -22.05
C ASN A 5 -7.38 -3.35 -20.95
N THR A 6 -7.16 -4.66 -21.17
CA THR A 6 -7.46 -5.68 -20.16
C THR A 6 -6.44 -5.67 -19.03
N ASP A 7 -5.15 -5.46 -19.33
CA ASP A 7 -4.09 -5.36 -18.33
C ASP A 7 -4.26 -4.11 -17.44
N ALA A 8 -4.62 -2.96 -18.01
CA ALA A 8 -4.88 -1.74 -17.24
C ALA A 8 -6.07 -1.88 -16.27
N ALA A 9 -7.16 -2.51 -16.72
CA ALA A 9 -8.33 -2.77 -15.86
C ALA A 9 -8.02 -3.76 -14.73
N VAL A 10 -7.18 -4.77 -15.00
CA VAL A 10 -6.69 -5.71 -13.98
C VAL A 10 -5.78 -4.99 -12.97
N LEU A 11 -4.87 -4.14 -13.45
CA LEU A 11 -3.98 -3.35 -12.58
C LEU A 11 -4.76 -2.40 -11.67
N ALA A 12 -5.78 -1.73 -12.18
CA ALA A 12 -6.65 -0.87 -11.38
C ALA A 12 -7.44 -1.65 -10.31
N LYS A 13 -7.87 -2.88 -10.63
CA LYS A 13 -8.54 -3.76 -9.68
C LYS A 13 -7.59 -4.25 -8.58
N GLU A 14 -6.39 -4.69 -8.95
CA GLU A 14 -5.37 -5.11 -7.99
C GLU A 14 -4.87 -3.93 -7.13
N ALA A 15 -4.81 -2.72 -7.69
CA ALA A 15 -4.52 -1.48 -6.96
C ALA A 15 -5.55 -1.22 -5.85
N ALA A 16 -6.84 -1.31 -6.17
CA ALA A 16 -7.91 -1.12 -5.20
C ALA A 16 -7.87 -2.19 -4.09
N ASN A 17 -7.59 -3.45 -4.47
CA ASN A 17 -7.40 -4.54 -3.52
C ASN A 17 -6.20 -4.28 -2.60
N PHE A 18 -5.07 -3.85 -3.16
CA PHE A 18 -3.87 -3.48 -2.41
C PHE A 18 -4.15 -2.35 -1.42
N GLU A 19 -4.84 -1.28 -1.84
CA GLU A 19 -5.16 -0.16 -0.95
C GLU A 19 -6.03 -0.62 0.23
N SER A 20 -7.03 -1.46 -0.02
CA SER A 20 -7.88 -2.06 1.03
C SER A 20 -7.05 -2.87 2.03
N ILE A 21 -6.22 -3.80 1.55
CA ILE A 21 -5.36 -4.63 2.39
C ILE A 21 -4.35 -3.76 3.16
N SER A 22 -3.80 -2.73 2.52
CA SER A 22 -2.86 -1.80 3.16
C SER A 22 -3.52 -1.03 4.30
N GLY A 23 -4.76 -0.58 4.11
CA GLY A 23 -5.54 0.12 5.13
C GLY A 23 -5.89 -0.78 6.31
N GLU A 24 -6.28 -2.02 6.05
CA GLU A 24 -6.51 -3.03 7.08
C GLU A 24 -5.24 -3.33 7.88
N LEU A 25 -4.11 -3.54 7.20
CA LEU A 25 -2.83 -3.82 7.86
C LEU A 25 -2.37 -2.64 8.73
N LYS A 26 -2.50 -1.40 8.25
CA LYS A 26 -2.25 -0.18 9.04
C LYS A 26 -3.16 -0.09 10.27
N THR A 27 -4.44 -0.48 10.13
CA THR A 27 -5.40 -0.52 11.23
C THR A 27 -5.00 -1.55 12.28
N VAL A 28 -4.62 -2.76 11.87
CA VAL A 28 -4.13 -3.82 12.77
C VAL A 28 -2.86 -3.38 13.50
N ILE A 29 -1.91 -2.75 12.79
CA ILE A 29 -0.71 -2.18 13.40
C ILE A 29 -1.08 -1.18 14.50
N SER A 30 -1.97 -0.23 14.21
CA SER A 30 -2.43 0.76 15.19
C SER A 30 -3.11 0.13 16.40
N GLN A 31 -3.91 -0.92 16.19
CA GLN A 31 -4.56 -1.68 17.26
C GLN A 31 -3.52 -2.35 18.18
N VAL A 32 -2.47 -2.94 17.61
CA VAL A 32 -1.39 -3.58 18.39
C VAL A 32 -0.61 -2.53 19.18
N GLU A 33 -0.30 -1.37 18.59
CA GLU A 33 0.37 -0.28 19.32
C GLU A 33 -0.46 0.26 20.48
N ALA A 34 -1.77 0.49 20.26
CA ALA A 34 -2.67 0.97 21.30
C ALA A 34 -2.81 -0.05 22.45
N THR A 35 -3.01 -1.33 22.11
CA THR A 35 -3.15 -2.41 23.08
C THR A 35 -1.84 -2.65 23.83
N GLY A 36 -0.72 -2.63 23.11
CA GLY A 36 0.62 -2.76 23.65
C GLY A 36 1.00 -1.62 24.59
N GLY A 37 0.66 -0.38 24.23
CA GLY A 37 0.86 0.78 25.10
C GLY A 37 0.10 0.66 26.42
N ALA A 38 -1.16 0.23 26.37
CA ALA A 38 -1.95 -0.04 27.57
C ALA A 38 -1.35 -1.19 28.42
N LEU A 39 -0.89 -2.26 27.77
CA LEU A 39 -0.23 -3.39 28.43
C LEU A 39 1.08 -2.97 29.12
N SER A 40 1.92 -2.20 28.43
CA SER A 40 3.20 -1.70 28.96
C SER A 40 3.02 -0.81 30.19
N ALA A 41 1.89 -0.11 30.32
CA ALA A 41 1.61 0.71 31.50
C ALA A 41 1.24 -0.12 32.75
N GLN A 42 0.81 -1.37 32.57
CA GLN A 42 0.33 -2.23 33.65
C GLN A 42 1.32 -3.35 34.04
N MET A 43 2.26 -3.70 33.16
CA MET A 43 3.22 -4.77 33.43
C MET A 43 4.43 -4.28 34.23
N VAL A 44 4.73 -4.98 35.32
CA VAL A 44 5.89 -4.73 36.20
C VAL A 44 6.80 -5.96 36.26
N GLY A 45 8.09 -5.73 36.54
CA GLY A 45 9.11 -6.78 36.62
C GLY A 45 9.60 -7.26 35.24
N GLN A 46 10.24 -8.43 35.21
CA GLN A 46 10.88 -8.97 33.99
C GLN A 46 9.92 -9.12 32.80
N ALA A 47 8.65 -9.43 33.07
CA ALA A 47 7.63 -9.54 32.04
C ALA A 47 7.32 -8.18 31.38
N GLY A 48 7.31 -7.08 32.17
CA GLY A 48 7.14 -5.73 31.64
C GLY A 48 8.31 -5.28 30.78
N THR A 49 9.55 -5.57 31.20
CA THR A 49 10.74 -5.28 30.39
C THR A 49 10.75 -6.05 29.07
N ALA A 50 10.36 -7.33 29.09
CA ALA A 50 10.26 -8.14 27.88
C ALA A 50 9.17 -7.62 26.92
N ALA A 51 8.00 -7.26 27.46
CA ALA A 51 6.91 -6.68 26.68
C ALA A 51 7.32 -5.34 26.06
N GLN A 52 7.95 -4.44 26.82
CA GLN A 52 8.44 -3.16 26.32
C GLN A 52 9.46 -3.33 25.19
N ALA A 53 10.41 -4.26 25.33
CA ALA A 53 11.38 -4.57 24.28
C ALA A 53 10.72 -5.14 23.02
N ALA A 54 9.72 -6.01 23.18
CA ALA A 54 8.95 -6.55 22.05
C ALA A 54 8.15 -5.45 21.33
N LEU A 55 7.51 -4.55 22.08
CA LEU A 55 6.75 -3.43 21.52
C LEU A 55 7.64 -2.43 20.79
N LEU A 56 8.86 -2.16 21.28
CA LEU A 56 9.84 -1.33 20.57
C LEU A 56 10.23 -1.94 19.21
N ARG A 57 10.52 -3.25 19.18
CA ARG A 57 10.83 -3.96 17.93
C ARG A 57 9.64 -3.98 16.98
N PHE A 58 8.44 -4.16 17.53
CA PHE A 58 7.20 -4.13 16.76
C PHE A 58 7.00 -2.74 16.14
N HIS A 59 7.14 -1.66 16.91
CA HIS A 59 6.98 -0.29 16.43
C HIS A 59 7.96 0.03 15.29
N GLU A 60 9.23 -0.36 15.43
CA GLU A 60 10.22 -0.14 14.36
C GLU A 60 9.87 -0.91 13.09
N ALA A 61 9.50 -2.19 13.21
CA ALA A 61 9.08 -3.01 12.07
C ALA A 61 7.79 -2.49 11.43
N ALA A 62 6.83 -2.04 12.25
CA ALA A 62 5.57 -1.47 11.82
C ALA A 62 5.76 -0.16 11.06
N ALA A 63 6.62 0.74 11.55
CA ALA A 63 6.95 1.99 10.85
C ALA A 63 7.52 1.72 9.45
N ARG A 64 8.43 0.75 9.33
CA ARG A 64 8.97 0.31 8.03
C ARG A 64 7.87 -0.27 7.15
N GLN A 65 7.02 -1.14 7.69
CA GLN A 65 5.92 -1.73 6.92
C GLN A 65 4.94 -0.67 6.40
N VAL A 66 4.57 0.31 7.23
CA VAL A 66 3.70 1.42 6.82
C VAL A 66 4.34 2.24 5.71
N GLN A 67 5.64 2.51 5.79
CA GLN A 67 6.38 3.19 4.74
C GLN A 67 6.33 2.40 3.43
N GLU A 68 6.68 1.13 3.44
CA GLU A 68 6.65 0.28 2.24
C GLU A 68 5.24 0.20 1.63
N LEU A 69 4.20 0.11 2.44
CA LEU A 69 2.82 0.12 1.96
C LEU A 69 2.46 1.45 1.26
N ASN A 70 2.93 2.58 1.79
CA ASN A 70 2.73 3.89 1.17
C ASN A 70 3.51 4.01 -0.14
N ASP A 71 4.75 3.54 -0.17
CA ASP A 71 5.60 3.60 -1.34
C ASP A 71 5.03 2.72 -2.47
N ILE A 72 4.55 1.52 -2.15
CA ILE A 72 3.87 0.65 -3.12
C ILE A 72 2.57 1.29 -3.61
N SER A 73 1.73 1.87 -2.74
CA SER A 73 0.50 2.56 -3.16
C SER A 73 0.81 3.74 -4.10
N SER A 74 1.82 4.54 -3.78
CA SER A 74 2.30 5.64 -4.63
C SER A 74 2.79 5.14 -5.99
N ASN A 75 3.56 4.05 -6.01
CA ASN A 75 4.06 3.44 -7.24
C ASN A 75 2.93 2.91 -8.13
N ILE A 76 1.90 2.30 -7.53
CA ILE A 76 0.72 1.81 -8.24
C ILE A 76 -0.05 2.99 -8.85
N GLN A 77 -0.30 4.05 -8.09
CA GLN A 77 -1.01 5.26 -8.58
C GLN A 77 -0.24 5.93 -9.72
N THR A 78 1.07 6.07 -9.57
CA THR A 78 1.95 6.65 -10.60
C THR A 78 1.96 5.79 -11.86
N SER A 79 2.06 4.47 -11.71
CA SER A 79 2.02 3.53 -12.84
C SER A 79 0.68 3.59 -13.56
N GLY A 80 -0.44 3.66 -12.81
CA GLY A 80 -1.78 3.80 -13.39
C GLY A 80 -1.95 5.05 -14.24
N MET A 81 -1.47 6.22 -13.76
CA MET A 81 -1.50 7.47 -14.53
C MET A 81 -0.66 7.40 -15.81
N GLN A 82 0.52 6.76 -15.74
CA GLN A 82 1.38 6.58 -16.91
C GLN A 82 0.73 5.70 -17.97
N TYR A 83 0.03 4.63 -17.58
CA TYR A 83 -0.69 3.77 -18.52
C TYR A 83 -1.82 4.50 -19.23
N THR A 84 -2.68 5.21 -18.49
CA THR A 84 -3.78 5.99 -19.11
C THR A 84 -3.26 7.03 -20.09
N THR A 85 -2.20 7.75 -19.73
CA THR A 85 -1.60 8.77 -20.61
C THR A 85 -0.99 8.13 -21.87
N ALA A 86 -0.26 7.02 -21.71
CA ALA A 86 0.35 6.32 -22.83
C ALA A 86 -0.68 5.72 -23.80
N ASP A 87 -1.80 5.20 -23.28
CA ASP A 87 -2.90 4.68 -24.10
C ASP A 87 -3.61 5.80 -24.86
N ASP A 88 -3.88 6.95 -24.21
CA ASP A 88 -4.47 8.11 -24.87
C ASP A 88 -3.55 8.67 -25.98
N ASP A 89 -2.24 8.77 -25.72
CA ASP A 89 -1.25 9.23 -26.70
C ASP A 89 -1.12 8.24 -27.88
N GLN A 90 -1.12 6.93 -27.62
CA GLN A 90 -1.09 5.92 -28.69
C GLN A 90 -2.38 5.91 -29.49
N ALA A 91 -3.55 6.09 -28.85
CA ALA A 91 -4.82 6.20 -29.53
C ALA A 91 -4.89 7.45 -30.42
N ALA A 92 -4.40 8.59 -29.91
CA ALA A 92 -4.31 9.84 -30.67
C ALA A 92 -3.37 9.70 -31.88
N ASN A 93 -2.19 9.11 -31.69
CA ASN A 93 -1.24 8.85 -32.77
C ASN A 93 -1.77 7.85 -33.80
N LEU A 94 -2.46 6.78 -33.36
CA LEU A 94 -3.09 5.82 -34.25
C LEU A 94 -4.23 6.47 -35.04
N SER A 95 -5.08 7.29 -34.39
CA SER A 95 -6.15 8.02 -35.07
C SER A 95 -5.58 9.00 -36.12
N SER A 96 -4.48 9.68 -35.79
CA SER A 96 -3.80 10.60 -36.71
C SER A 96 -3.11 9.88 -37.87
N ALA A 97 -2.61 8.66 -37.65
CA ALA A 97 -2.04 7.82 -38.70
C ALA A 97 -3.11 7.10 -39.56
N MET A 98 -4.31 6.90 -39.00
CA MET A 98 -5.47 6.32 -39.67
C MET A 98 -6.30 7.36 -40.44
N ASN A 99 -6.00 8.66 -40.30
CA ASN A 99 -6.66 9.73 -41.06
C ASN A 99 -6.72 9.36 -42.56
N ILE A 100 -7.85 9.18 -43.25
CA ILE A 100 -9.32 9.28 -42.96
C ILE A 100 -9.76 10.19 -41.81
#